data_AF-A0A955PD23-F1
#
_entry.id   AF-A0A955PD23-F1
#
_cell.length_a   1.000
_cell.length_b   1.000
_cell.length_c   1.000
_cell.angle_alpha   90.00
_cell.angle_beta   90.00
_cell.angle_gamma   90.00
#
_symmetry.space_group_name_H-M   'P 1'
#
loop_
_entity.id
_entity.type
_entity.pdbx_description
1 polymer ?
#
loop_
_entity_poly.entity_id
_entity_poly.type
_entity_poly.pdbx_seq_one_letter_code
_entity_poly.pdbx_strand_id
1 'polypeptide(L)' 'EIRYFQHIGVYAYRMEDLQRFAEYGPSELELAEELEQLRALEMEMRVKAVETDLDYPRISIDTQEDIEKARALFNSETT' A
#
# COMPACT_ATOMS: atom_id res chain seq x y z
N GLU A 1 24.38 9.63 5.18
CA GLU A 1 23.09 9.52 5.89
C GLU A 1 22.22 8.53 5.10
N ILE A 2 21.60 7.54 5.76
CA ILE A 2 20.74 6.55 5.09
C ILE A 2 19.30 7.07 5.17
N ARG A 3 18.63 7.18 4.02
CA ARG A 3 17.22 7.54 3.95
C ARG A 3 16.38 6.27 3.97
N TYR A 4 15.36 6.25 4.83
CA TYR A 4 14.39 5.16 4.92
C TYR A 4 13.06 5.62 4.35
N PHE A 5 12.40 4.75 3.61
CA PHE A 5 11.08 4.99 3.06
C PHE A 5 10.14 3.88 3.52
N GLN A 6 8.91 4.25 3.84
CA GLN A 6 7.84 3.30 4.13
C GLN A 6 7.01 3.08 2.87
N HIS A 7 6.77 1.83 2.51
CA HIS A 7 5.84 1.51 1.42
C HIS A 7 4.39 1.76 1.86
N ILE A 8 3.59 2.38 1.00
CA ILE A 8 2.16 2.58 1.20
C ILE A 8 1.44 1.65 0.23
N GLY A 9 0.55 0.80 0.74
CA GLY A 9 -0.22 -0.20 -0.02
C GLY A 9 -1.31 0.40 -0.93
N VAL A 10 -0.97 1.45 -1.68
CA VAL A 10 -1.82 2.07 -2.70
C VAL A 10 -1.16 1.88 -4.04
N TYR A 11 -1.88 1.25 -4.96
CA TYR A 11 -1.34 0.86 -6.25
C TYR A 11 -2.21 1.40 -7.39
N ALA A 12 -1.58 1.57 -8.56
CA ALA A 12 -2.27 1.87 -9.81
C ALA A 12 -1.75 0.92 -10.89
N TYR A 13 -2.68 0.21 -11.54
CA TYR A 13 -2.37 -0.77 -12.57
C TYR A 13 -3.09 -0.42 -13.87
N ARG A 14 -2.51 -0.83 -15.00
CA ARG A 14 -3.29 -1.01 -16.23
C ARG A 14 -4.15 -2.25 -16.07
N MET A 15 -5.32 -2.26 -16.71
CA MET A 15 -6.25 -3.39 -16.60
C MET A 15 -5.60 -4.71 -17.03
N GLU A 16 -4.90 -4.71 -18.16
CA GLU A 16 -4.21 -5.89 -18.70
C GLU A 16 -3.14 -6.45 -17.75
N ASP A 17 -2.38 -5.56 -17.10
CA ASP A 17 -1.34 -5.92 -16.14
C ASP A 17 -1.95 -6.53 -14.87
N LEU A 18 -3.05 -5.94 -14.38
CA LEU A 18 -3.77 -6.45 -13.19
C LEU A 18 -4.36 -7.84 -13.45
N GLN A 19 -4.93 -8.07 -14.63
CA GLN A 19 -5.45 -9.38 -15.03
C GLN A 19 -4.33 -10.42 -15.06
N ARG A 20 -3.22 -10.11 -15.72
CA ARG A 20 -2.05 -11.00 -15.77
C ARG A 20 -1.52 -11.31 -14.37
N PHE A 21 -1.43 -10.30 -13.50
CA PHE A 21 -1.00 -10.44 -12.12
C PHE A 21 -1.91 -11.36 -11.30
N ALA A 22 -3.23 -11.24 -11.47
CA ALA A 22 -4.21 -12.08 -10.78
C ALA A 22 -4.17 -13.55 -11.25
N GLU A 23 -3.84 -13.81 -12.52
CA GLU A 23 -3.77 -15.16 -13.10
C GLU A 23 -2.49 -15.92 -12.76
N TYR A 24 -1.39 -15.23 -12.45
CA TYR A 24 -0.06 -15.83 -12.30
C TYR A 24 0.08 -16.73 -11.05
N GLY A 25 -0.82 -16.60 -10.07
CA GLY A 25 -0.76 -17.31 -8.80
C GLY A 25 0.38 -16.82 -7.87
N PRO A 26 0.43 -17.24 -6.60
CA PRO A 26 1.45 -16.79 -5.67
C PRO A 26 2.87 -17.18 -6.08
N SER A 27 3.80 -16.24 -5.95
CA SER A 27 5.22 -16.41 -6.29
C SER A 27 6.06 -16.87 -5.09
N GLU A 28 7.29 -17.33 -5.32
CA GLU A 28 8.15 -17.84 -4.24
C GLU A 28 8.47 -16.74 -3.21
N LEU A 29 8.80 -15.52 -3.66
CA LEU A 29 9.12 -14.43 -2.74
C LEU A 29 7.88 -13.87 -2.05
N GLU A 30 6.74 -13.82 -2.73
CA GLU A 30 5.47 -13.45 -2.10
C GLU A 30 5.14 -14.39 -0.94
N LEU A 31 5.34 -15.71 -1.11
CA LEU A 31 5.08 -16.67 -0.04
C LEU A 31 6.10 -16.59 1.09
N ALA A 32 7.36 -16.28 0.79
CA ALA A 32 8.41 -16.18 1.79
C ALA A 32 8.27 -14.93 2.68
N GLU A 33 7.84 -13.81 2.11
CA GLU A 33 7.80 -12.50 2.78
C GLU A 33 6.37 -12.00 3.06
N GLU A 34 5.35 -12.72 2.59
CA GLU A 34 3.93 -12.31 2.64
C GLU A 34 3.66 -10.95 1.97
N LEU A 35 4.38 -10.66 0.87
CA LEU A 35 4.32 -9.40 0.13
C LEU A 35 3.95 -9.59 -1.34
N GLU A 36 2.70 -9.27 -1.69
CA GLU A 36 2.16 -9.44 -3.05
C GLU A 36 2.93 -8.69 -4.15
N GLN A 37 3.52 -7.54 -3.84
CA GLN A 37 4.26 -6.74 -4.82
C GLN A 37 5.55 -7.44 -5.29
N LEU A 38 6.05 -8.42 -4.55
CA LEU A 38 7.20 -9.23 -4.96
C LEU A 38 6.85 -10.13 -6.15
N ARG A 39 5.61 -10.62 -6.24
CA ARG A 39 5.12 -11.33 -7.42
C ARG A 39 5.22 -10.49 -8.68
N ALA A 40 4.88 -9.21 -8.60
CA ALA A 40 4.97 -8.31 -9.75
C ALA A 40 6.43 -8.18 -10.23
N LEU A 41 7.39 -8.14 -9.30
CA LEU A 41 8.81 -8.11 -9.62
C LEU A 41 9.31 -9.43 -10.24
N GLU A 42 8.88 -10.58 -9.71
CA GLU A 42 9.21 -11.89 -10.29
C GLU A 42 8.60 -12.12 -11.67
N MET A 43 7.44 -11.51 -11.95
CA MET A 43 6.80 -11.46 -13.27
C MET A 43 7.45 -10.44 -14.24
N GLU A 44 8.58 -9.85 -13.86
CA GLU A 44 9.28 -8.80 -14.61
C GLU A 44 8.40 -7.58 -14.93
N MET A 45 7.38 -7.31 -14.11
CA MET A 45 6.54 -6.12 -14.27
C MET A 45 7.32 -4.89 -13.86
N ARG A 46 7.19 -3.80 -14.63
CA ARG A 46 7.81 -2.53 -14.29
C ARG A 46 7.02 -1.86 -13.15
N VAL A 47 7.61 -1.86 -11.95
CA VAL A 47 7.06 -1.16 -10.79
C VAL A 47 7.70 0.22 -10.65
N LYS A 48 6.88 1.26 -10.42
CA LYS A 48 7.35 2.61 -10.10
C LYS A 48 6.76 3.04 -8.76
N ALA A 49 7.63 3.36 -7.81
CA ALA A 49 7.25 4.05 -6.57
C ALA A 49 7.42 5.56 -6.74
N VAL A 50 6.58 6.33 -6.04
CA VAL A 50 6.67 7.79 -5.97
C VAL A 50 6.63 8.22 -4.51
N GLU A 51 7.51 9.15 -4.14
CA GLU A 51 7.46 9.78 -2.82
C GLU A 51 6.21 10.66 -2.72
N THR A 52 5.66 10.79 -1.52
CA THR A 52 4.52 11.65 -1.24
C THR A 52 4.86 12.57 -0.08
N ASP A 53 4.46 13.84 -0.21
CA ASP A 53 4.69 14.88 0.81
C ASP A 53 3.63 14.84 1.93
N LEU A 54 2.82 13.77 2.00
CA LEU A 54 1.80 13.62 3.02
C LEU A 54 2.44 13.20 4.34
N ASP A 55 2.54 14.16 5.26
CA ASP A 55 2.86 13.90 6.67
C ASP A 55 1.77 12.96 7.25
N TYR A 56 2.17 11.71 7.48
CA TYR A 56 1.29 10.66 7.99
C TYR A 56 0.79 11.03 9.40
N PRO A 57 -0.53 11.07 9.61
CA PRO A 57 -1.21 9.84 10.03
C PRO A 57 -2.48 9.61 9.22
N ARG A 58 -2.44 8.68 8.28
CA ARG A 58 -3.70 8.10 7.79
C ARG A 58 -4.16 7.15 8.87
N ILE A 59 -5.21 7.51 9.59
CA ILE A 59 -5.88 6.55 10.48
C ILE A 59 -6.43 5.45 9.58
N SER A 60 -5.74 4.31 9.57
CA SER A 60 -6.35 3.05 9.14
C SER A 60 -7.37 2.68 10.20
N ILE A 61 -8.62 2.46 9.79
CA ILE A 61 -9.69 2.09 10.71
C ILE A 61 -9.80 0.58 10.72
N ASP A 62 -9.12 -0.05 11.67
CA ASP A 62 -9.14 -1.52 11.86
C ASP A 62 -9.80 -1.91 13.19
N THR A 63 -9.83 -0.98 14.16
CA THR A 63 -10.38 -1.19 15.50
C THR A 63 -11.42 -0.13 15.89
N GLN A 64 -12.17 -0.40 16.96
CA GLN A 64 -13.11 0.58 17.52
C GLN A 64 -12.42 1.86 17.99
N GLU A 65 -11.19 1.77 18.50
CA GLU A 65 -10.40 2.92 18.93
C GLU A 65 -10.01 3.81 17.74
N ASP A 66 -9.74 3.22 16.58
CA ASP A 66 -9.40 3.99 15.36
C ASP A 66 -10.60 4.82 14.87
N ILE A 67 -11.83 4.32 15.04
CA ILE A 67 -13.05 5.08 14.75
C ILE A 67 -13.13 6.32 15.65
N GLU A 68 -12.83 6.17 16.95
CA GLU A 68 -12.87 7.28 17.89
C GLU A 68 -11.85 8.35 17.53
N LYS A 69 -10.62 7.94 17.18
CA LYS A 69 -9.56 8.83 16.70
C LYS A 69 -9.95 9.52 15.39
N ALA A 70 -10.50 8.79 14.43
CA ALA A 70 -10.95 9.35 13.14
C ALA A 70 -12.06 10.39 13.33
N ARG A 71 -13.03 10.13 14.21
CA ARG A 71 -14.09 11.09 14.54
C ARG A 71 -13.55 12.34 15.21
N ALA A 72 -12.59 12.21 16.12
CA ALA A 72 -11.96 13.36 16.76
C ALA A 72 -11.26 14.26 15.74
N LEU A 73 -10.49 13.68 14.80
CA LEU A 73 -9.85 14.43 13.71
C LEU A 73 -10.87 15.13 12.82
N PHE A 74 -11.88 14.40 12.32
CA PHE A 74 -12.91 14.96 11.42
C PHE A 74 -13.64 16.16 12.04
N ASN A 75 -13.98 16.07 13.33
CA ASN A 75 -14.66 17.15 14.04
C ASN A 75 -13.72 18.34 14.31
N SER A 76 -12.41 18.11 14.47
CA SER A 76 -11.43 19.18 14.69
C SER A 76 -11.12 19.99 13.43
N GLU A 77 -11.25 19.40 12.24
CA GLU A 77 -11.00 20.08 10.95
C GLU A 77 -12.22 20.89 10.45
N THR A 78 -13.40 20.71 11.06
CA THR A 78 -14.64 21.39 10.64
C THR A 78 -14.90 22.72 11.40
N THR A 79 -13.94 23.20 12.20
CA THR A 79 -14.03 24.49 12.94
C THR A 79 -13.12 25.55 12.35
#